data_AF-I6TLJ7-F1
#
_entry.id   AF-I6TLJ7-F1
#
_cell.length_a   1.000
_cell.length_b   1.000
_cell.length_c   1.000
_cell.angle_alpha   90.00
_cell.angle_beta   90.00
_cell.angle_gamma   90.00
#
_symmetry.space_group_name_H-M   'P 1'
#
loop_
_entity.id
_entity.type
_entity.pdbx_description
1 polymer ?
#
loop_
_entity_poly.entity_id
_entity_poly.type
_entity_poly.pdbx_seq_one_letter_code
_entity_poly.pdbx_strand_id
1 'polypeptide(L)'
;SSDQPYYVNVTSEPGGCFSYVGHRNRVQQLNLQNYDLDTGCFRLGTIVHEFLHALGFYHQQSTWNRDDYVRIVMENIQEGKENNFDKYDKETVDNYGYDYDYGSVMHYSSTAFSKNGQMTIV
;
A
#
# COMPACT_ATOMS: atom_id res chain seq x y z
N SER A 1 7.16 20.56 19.95
CA SER A 1 5.74 20.19 19.84
C SER A 1 5.51 18.99 20.73
N SER A 2 5.25 19.19 22.02
CA SER A 2 5.12 18.11 23.03
C SER A 2 3.67 17.79 23.40
N ASP A 3 2.69 18.50 22.82
CA ASP A 3 1.29 18.47 23.26
C ASP A 3 0.36 17.74 22.29
N GLN A 4 0.88 17.07 21.26
CA GLN A 4 0.07 16.23 20.37
C GLN A 4 0.06 14.78 20.89
N PRO A 5 -1.06 14.28 21.45
CA PRO A 5 -1.13 12.91 21.98
C PRO A 5 -1.07 11.85 20.87
N TYR A 6 -1.27 12.27 19.61
CA TYR A 6 -1.25 11.40 18.45
C TYR A 6 -0.38 11.98 17.34
N TYR A 7 0.57 11.18 16.88
CA TYR A 7 1.43 11.51 15.76
C TYR A 7 1.89 10.23 15.06
N VAL A 8 2.37 10.40 13.83
CA VAL A 8 3.07 9.34 13.10
C VAL A 8 4.53 9.36 13.54
N ASN A 9 4.97 8.29 14.20
CA ASN A 9 6.36 8.10 14.58
C ASN A 9 7.10 7.42 13.42
N VAL A 10 7.92 8.19 12.71
CA VAL A 10 8.73 7.67 11.60
C VAL A 10 9.97 6.97 12.17
N THR A 11 10.11 5.68 11.89
CA THR A 11 11.21 4.83 12.38
C THR A 11 12.04 4.26 11.23
N SER A 12 13.23 3.73 11.55
CA SER A 12 14.14 3.10 10.59
C SER A 12 14.59 1.72 11.10
N GLU A 13 13.63 0.89 11.46
CA GLU A 13 13.87 -0.48 11.93
C GLU A 13 14.03 -1.46 10.74
N PRO A 14 14.71 -2.60 10.92
CA PRO A 14 14.69 -3.69 9.95
C PRO A 14 13.26 -4.20 9.70
N GLY A 15 12.91 -4.51 8.45
CA GLY A 15 11.60 -5.06 8.09
C GLY A 15 10.92 -4.42 6.87
N GLY A 16 11.60 -3.52 6.17
CA GLY A 16 11.09 -2.85 4.98
C GLY A 16 10.29 -1.58 5.30
N CYS A 17 9.43 -1.20 4.36
CA CYS A 17 8.61 0.01 4.42
C CYS A 17 7.18 -0.39 4.74
N PHE A 18 6.56 0.25 5.74
CA PHE A 18 5.15 0.00 6.06
C PHE A 18 4.57 1.13 6.89
N SER A 19 3.24 1.22 6.87
CA SER A 19 2.45 2.11 7.70
C SER A 19 1.11 1.46 8.06
N TYR A 20 0.50 1.89 9.16
CA TYR A 20 -0.89 1.56 9.44
C TYR A 20 -1.83 2.38 8.55
N VAL A 21 -2.96 1.80 8.15
CA VAL A 21 -3.99 2.54 7.42
C VAL A 21 -4.82 3.41 8.37
N GLY A 22 -4.80 4.71 8.14
CA GLY A 22 -5.60 5.70 8.85
C GLY A 22 -5.14 6.01 10.29
N HIS A 23 -5.87 6.91 10.94
CA HIS A 23 -5.60 7.33 12.30
C HIS A 23 -5.95 6.24 13.33
N ARG A 24 -5.01 5.93 14.24
CA ARG A 24 -5.15 4.81 15.20
C ARG A 24 -5.51 5.22 16.64
N ASN A 25 -5.83 6.50 16.91
CA ASN A 25 -6.06 7.04 18.26
C ASN A 25 -4.89 6.76 19.25
N ARG A 26 -3.67 6.65 18.72
CA ARG A 26 -2.41 6.45 19.46
C ARG A 26 -1.24 6.94 18.60
N VAL A 27 -0.04 6.97 19.17
CA VAL A 27 1.18 7.05 18.38
C VAL A 27 1.26 5.83 17.47
N GLN A 28 1.36 6.05 16.16
CA GLN A 28 1.42 4.98 15.16
C GLN A 28 2.76 4.98 14.45
N GLN A 29 3.35 3.80 14.29
CA GLN A 29 4.60 3.63 13.57
C GLN A 29 4.36 3.74 12.07
N LEU A 30 5.26 4.46 11.41
CA LEU A 30 5.52 4.35 9.97
C LEU A 30 7.01 4.01 9.86
N ASN A 31 7.33 2.86 9.29
CA ASN A 31 8.71 2.42 9.17
C ASN A 31 9.24 2.70 7.77
N LEU A 32 10.42 3.31 7.70
CA LEU A 32 11.23 3.47 6.50
C LEU A 32 12.61 2.91 6.83
N GLN A 33 12.81 1.61 6.59
CA GLN A 33 14.13 1.00 6.78
C GLN A 33 15.21 1.80 6.03
N ASN A 34 16.39 1.95 6.64
CA ASN A 34 17.49 2.70 6.06
C ASN A 34 17.99 2.05 4.75
N TYR A 35 18.00 2.84 3.68
CA TYR A 35 18.53 2.49 2.37
C TYR A 35 19.25 3.72 1.80
N ASP A 36 20.12 3.52 0.82
CA ASP A 36 20.69 4.64 0.06
C ASP A 36 19.58 5.47 -0.60
N LEU A 37 19.82 6.77 -0.81
CA LEU A 37 18.89 7.66 -1.49
C LEU A 37 18.43 7.07 -2.83
N ASP A 38 17.14 7.23 -3.14
CA ASP A 38 16.47 6.69 -4.33
C ASP A 38 16.44 5.14 -4.44
N THR A 39 16.72 4.44 -3.33
CA THR A 39 16.62 2.98 -3.23
C THR A 39 15.73 2.55 -2.07
N GLY A 40 15.18 1.33 -2.16
CA GLY A 40 14.34 0.75 -1.10
C GLY A 40 13.25 1.71 -0.61
N CYS A 41 13.22 1.96 0.70
CA CYS A 41 12.26 2.88 1.34
C CYS A 41 12.54 4.37 1.13
N PHE A 42 13.75 4.75 0.71
CA PHE A 42 14.18 6.15 0.57
C PHE A 42 13.95 6.71 -0.85
N ARG A 43 12.97 6.13 -1.56
CA ARG A 43 12.41 6.68 -2.80
C ARG A 43 11.25 7.61 -2.46
N LEU A 44 11.17 8.75 -3.15
CA LEU A 44 10.07 9.71 -2.92
C LEU A 44 8.69 9.05 -3.03
N GLY A 45 8.46 8.23 -4.06
CA GLY A 45 7.20 7.51 -4.24
C GLY A 45 6.86 6.57 -3.08
N THR A 46 7.86 5.86 -2.53
CA THR A 46 7.66 4.95 -1.39
C THR A 46 7.35 5.72 -0.12
N ILE A 47 8.04 6.83 0.14
CA ILE A 47 7.73 7.69 1.29
C ILE A 47 6.29 8.20 1.19
N VAL A 48 5.89 8.70 0.02
CA VAL A 48 4.51 9.17 -0.23
C VAL A 48 3.50 8.03 -0.05
N HIS A 49 3.78 6.83 -0.55
CA HIS A 49 2.94 5.64 -0.38
C HIS A 49 2.63 5.35 1.10
N GLU A 50 3.67 5.29 1.95
CA GLU A 50 3.49 4.97 3.37
C GLU A 50 2.74 6.07 4.13
N PHE A 51 2.93 7.33 3.74
CA PHE A 51 2.16 8.44 4.32
C PHE A 51 0.71 8.44 3.84
N LEU A 52 0.42 8.05 2.59
CA LEU A 52 -0.96 7.87 2.12
C LEU A 52 -1.68 6.74 2.88
N HIS A 53 -0.99 5.64 3.19
CA HIS A 53 -1.51 4.66 4.13
C HIS A 53 -1.84 5.31 5.48
N ALA A 54 -0.91 6.05 6.09
CA ALA A 54 -1.16 6.74 7.37
C ALA A 54 -2.37 7.67 7.33
N LEU A 55 -2.64 8.30 6.18
CA LEU A 55 -3.79 9.16 5.95
C LEU A 55 -5.11 8.40 5.77
N GLY A 56 -5.07 7.11 5.42
CA GLY A 56 -6.25 6.25 5.30
C GLY A 56 -6.47 5.61 3.93
N PHE A 57 -5.52 5.73 3.01
CA PHE A 57 -5.66 5.12 1.69
C PHE A 57 -5.23 3.66 1.70
N TYR A 58 -6.06 2.80 1.11
CA TYR A 58 -5.72 1.42 0.80
C TYR A 58 -5.03 1.34 -0.58
N HIS A 59 -4.54 0.15 -0.92
CA HIS A 59 -4.00 -0.08 -2.26
C HIS A 59 -5.09 0.04 -3.33
N GLN A 60 -4.74 0.63 -4.48
CA GLN A 60 -5.67 0.89 -5.57
C GLN A 60 -6.31 -0.41 -6.09
N GLN A 61 -5.53 -1.49 -6.22
CA GLN A 61 -6.05 -2.79 -6.70
C GLN A 61 -6.97 -3.50 -5.71
N SER A 62 -7.13 -2.96 -4.49
CA SER A 62 -8.04 -3.48 -3.47
C SER A 62 -9.39 -2.75 -3.45
N THR A 63 -9.64 -1.79 -4.36
CA THR A 63 -10.96 -1.14 -4.45
C THR A 63 -12.07 -2.13 -4.84
N TRP A 64 -13.29 -1.85 -4.40
CA TRP A 64 -14.45 -2.73 -4.56
C TRP A 64 -14.76 -3.08 -6.03
N ASN A 65 -14.51 -2.15 -6.95
CA ASN A 65 -14.73 -2.29 -8.39
C ASN A 65 -13.49 -2.66 -9.20
N ARG A 66 -12.38 -3.09 -8.56
CA ARG A 66 -11.13 -3.35 -9.31
C ARG A 66 -11.30 -4.36 -10.47
N ASP A 67 -12.23 -5.31 -10.36
CA ASP A 67 -12.47 -6.35 -11.38
C ASP A 67 -13.02 -5.78 -12.71
N ASP A 68 -13.50 -4.53 -12.71
CA ASP A 68 -13.91 -3.84 -13.94
C ASP A 68 -12.70 -3.29 -14.73
N TYR A 69 -11.51 -3.27 -14.12
CA TYR A 69 -10.31 -2.59 -14.64
C TYR A 69 -9.08 -3.48 -14.77
N VAL A 70 -8.92 -4.43 -13.84
CA VAL A 70 -7.78 -5.35 -13.79
C VAL A 70 -8.23 -6.75 -13.37
N ARG A 71 -7.50 -7.77 -13.84
CA ARG A 71 -7.68 -9.16 -13.45
C ARG A 71 -6.50 -9.62 -12.60
N ILE A 72 -6.81 -10.26 -11.47
CA ILE A 72 -5.80 -10.91 -10.63
C ILE A 72 -5.55 -12.32 -11.13
N VAL A 73 -4.28 -12.62 -11.42
CA VAL A 73 -3.81 -13.91 -11.96
C VAL A 73 -3.31 -14.76 -10.80
N MET A 74 -4.24 -15.38 -10.08
CA MET A 74 -3.97 -16.12 -8.83
C MET A 74 -2.90 -17.19 -8.99
N GLU A 75 -2.85 -17.85 -10.15
CA GLU A 75 -1.87 -18.88 -10.47
C GLU A 75 -0.41 -18.38 -10.45
N ASN A 76 -0.18 -17.08 -10.62
CA ASN A 76 1.15 -16.46 -10.60
C ASN A 76 1.57 -15.94 -9.22
N ILE A 77 0.66 -15.90 -8.24
CA ILE A 77 0.93 -15.38 -6.90
C ILE A 77 1.71 -16.41 -6.07
N GLN A 78 2.65 -15.93 -5.26
CA GLN A 78 3.33 -16.70 -4.22
C GLN A 78 2.32 -17.31 -3.24
N GLU A 79 2.50 -18.60 -2.92
CA GLU A 79 1.64 -19.30 -1.97
C GLU A 79 1.63 -18.58 -0.60
N GLY A 80 0.43 -18.31 -0.08
CA GLY A 80 0.23 -17.58 1.18
C GLY A 80 0.31 -16.06 1.06
N LYS A 81 0.32 -15.51 -0.17
CA LYS A 81 0.29 -14.05 -0.45
C LYS A 81 -0.99 -13.59 -1.16
N GLU A 82 -1.94 -14.48 -1.37
CA GLU A 82 -3.21 -14.22 -2.07
C GLU A 82 -4.02 -13.12 -1.39
N ASN A 83 -3.98 -13.05 -0.06
CA ASN A 83 -4.68 -12.04 0.73
C ASN A 83 -4.23 -10.59 0.47
N ASN A 84 -3.06 -10.37 -0.14
CA ASN A 84 -2.61 -9.03 -0.54
C ASN A 84 -3.40 -8.48 -1.76
N PHE A 85 -4.25 -9.30 -2.35
CA PHE A 85 -5.10 -8.96 -3.50
C PHE A 85 -6.59 -8.97 -3.16
N ASP A 86 -6.91 -9.08 -1.86
CA ASP A 86 -8.27 -8.97 -1.36
C ASP A 86 -8.84 -7.58 -1.67
N LYS A 87 -10.13 -7.56 -1.99
CA LYS A 87 -10.89 -6.33 -2.19
C LYS A 87 -11.54 -5.90 -0.89
N TYR A 88 -11.70 -4.60 -0.74
CA TYR A 88 -12.57 -4.00 0.26
C TYR A 88 -13.95 -3.72 -0.35
N ASP A 89 -14.97 -3.61 0.51
CA ASP A 89 -16.32 -3.21 0.11
C ASP A 89 -16.47 -1.68 0.05
N LYS A 90 -17.66 -1.22 -0.40
CA LYS A 90 -18.00 0.21 -0.50
C LYS A 90 -18.17 0.90 0.86
N GLU A 91 -18.32 0.13 1.94
CA GLU A 91 -18.43 0.68 3.29
C GLU A 91 -17.04 0.99 3.86
N THR A 92 -16.02 0.28 3.37
CA THR A 92 -14.63 0.42 3.80
C THR A 92 -13.83 1.37 2.89
N VAL A 93 -14.04 1.33 1.57
CA VAL A 93 -13.31 2.15 0.59
C VAL A 93 -14.26 2.96 -0.29
N ASP A 94 -13.99 4.27 -0.35
CA ASP A 94 -14.63 5.21 -1.27
C ASP A 94 -13.62 5.65 -2.35
N ASN A 95 -14.07 5.69 -3.60
CA ASN A 95 -13.29 6.18 -4.74
C ASN A 95 -13.47 7.70 -4.94
N TYR A 96 -14.29 8.36 -4.12
CA TYR A 96 -14.56 9.80 -4.14
C TYR A 96 -15.06 10.32 -5.50
N GLY A 97 -15.71 9.45 -6.28
CA GLY A 97 -16.21 9.77 -7.62
C GLY A 97 -15.15 9.78 -8.73
N TYR A 98 -13.92 9.33 -8.46
CA TYR A 98 -12.86 9.18 -9.46
C TYR A 98 -12.84 7.77 -10.06
N ASP A 99 -12.41 7.70 -11.32
CA ASP A 99 -12.16 6.43 -12.02
C ASP A 99 -10.88 5.74 -11.51
N TYR A 100 -10.68 4.50 -11.94
CA TYR A 100 -9.50 3.71 -11.56
C TYR A 100 -8.21 4.32 -12.11
N ASP A 101 -7.25 4.60 -11.23
CA ASP A 101 -5.95 5.17 -11.60
C ASP A 101 -4.85 4.11 -11.65
N TYR A 102 -4.50 3.67 -12.87
CA TYR A 102 -3.40 2.73 -13.11
C TYR A 102 -2.01 3.31 -12.74
N GLY A 103 -1.87 4.64 -12.72
CA GLY A 103 -0.64 5.35 -12.36
C GLY A 103 -0.54 5.68 -10.87
N SER A 104 -1.54 5.30 -10.07
CA SER A 104 -1.58 5.60 -8.65
C SER A 104 -0.34 5.04 -7.94
N VAL A 105 0.27 5.86 -7.10
CA VAL A 105 1.37 5.42 -6.22
C VAL A 105 0.91 4.32 -5.25
N MET A 106 -0.40 4.17 -5.04
CA MET A 106 -1.00 3.11 -4.22
C MET A 106 -1.30 1.83 -5.00
N HIS A 107 -1.04 1.80 -6.31
CA HIS A 107 -1.26 0.61 -7.13
C HIS A 107 -0.04 -0.32 -7.07
N TYR A 108 -0.27 -1.61 -6.87
CA TYR A 108 0.78 -2.61 -6.97
C TYR A 108 1.40 -2.69 -8.38
N SER A 109 2.68 -3.03 -8.47
CA SER A 109 3.28 -3.36 -9.76
C SER A 109 2.62 -4.61 -10.36
N SER A 110 2.66 -4.74 -11.68
CA SER A 110 2.06 -5.87 -12.39
C SER A 110 2.63 -7.24 -11.99
N THR A 111 3.82 -7.28 -11.39
CA THR A 111 4.50 -8.51 -10.94
C THR A 111 4.58 -8.62 -9.41
N ALA A 112 3.81 -7.82 -8.67
CA ALA A 112 3.80 -7.85 -7.21
C ALA A 112 3.51 -9.27 -6.70
N PHE A 113 4.29 -9.75 -5.73
CA PHE A 113 4.17 -11.09 -5.15
C PHE A 113 4.16 -12.25 -6.18
N SER A 114 4.76 -12.06 -7.36
CA SER A 114 4.87 -13.11 -8.36
C SER A 114 5.82 -14.23 -7.90
N LYS A 115 5.45 -15.48 -8.15
CA LYS A 115 6.31 -16.66 -7.88
C LYS A 115 7.16 -17.10 -9.08
N ASN A 116 6.82 -16.62 -10.27
CA ASN A 116 7.41 -17.08 -11.53
C ASN A 116 7.86 -15.91 -12.43
N GLY A 117 7.85 -14.67 -11.91
CA GLY A 117 8.20 -13.46 -12.66
C GLY A 117 7.14 -13.02 -13.68
N GLN A 118 6.04 -13.76 -13.80
CA GLN A 118 4.90 -13.37 -14.64
C GLN A 118 3.98 -12.40 -13.90
N MET A 119 3.12 -11.72 -14.65
CA MET A 119 2.19 -10.73 -14.10
C MET A 119 1.16 -11.38 -13.18
N THR A 120 0.93 -10.79 -12.01
CA THR A 120 -0.15 -11.09 -11.07
C THR A 120 -1.34 -10.16 -11.26
N ILE A 121 -1.15 -9.00 -11.90
CA ILE A 121 -2.21 -8.04 -12.27
C ILE A 121 -2.12 -7.78 -13.78
N VAL A 122 -3.22 -7.99 -14.51
CA VAL A 122 -3.32 -7.80 -15.98
C VAL A 122 -4.54 -7.01 -16.40
#